data_AF-A0A2V8ZE09-F1
#
_entry.id   AF-A0A2V8ZE09-F1
#
_cell.length_a   1.000
_cell.length_b   1.000
_cell.length_c   1.000
_cell.angle_alpha   90.00
_cell.angle_beta   90.00
_cell.angle_gamma   90.00
#
_symmetry.space_group_name_H-M   'P 1'
#
loop_
_entity.id
_entity.type
_entity.pdbx_description
1 polymer ?
#
loop_
_entity_poly.entity_id
_entity_poly.type
_entity_poly.pdbx_seq_one_letter_code
_entity_poly.pdbx_strand_id
1 'polypeptide(L)'
;MSLAGFVILLAIGAIPVDAGIRPSFSLDHCSWNATYIVLVQTTPRDGVFSVVESWKGDLKPRDSLEVPELKPNKDAVPISSYPKPQGFGSQDTQGISEQIPRQPVGSRMILFLKKKEEGGVASPSVGNTAGTRWEPANTWGGMKVSALWIDGEKSYCFVQWMNPGPSALSECLSFQTMSSDVAVFTARIQRVLQVQKHLAETMAMKNNPEVRADRLGRIALGDVWEAQREALGVLGKSGTVALPEILQVMDEPPVPYDGNVTIRAFVEAAGKDSGKLLHARLQQDLIYWKAVGPTLTPNWLDQLGEPGASLFVKFDETELLIRELDQEHYAPAAQTAAELRDFWVSQPLLYDPKWGERDLRNGGTALEMIRAESFELAKHCDNFVKHVATEKTHQRR
;
A
#
# COMPACT_ATOMS: atom_id res chain seq x y z
N MET A 1 -50.04 1.26 37.07
CA MET A 1 -48.87 0.72 36.33
C MET A 1 -48.04 1.92 35.90
N SER A 2 -46.86 2.12 36.48
CA SER A 2 -46.13 3.40 36.44
C SER A 2 -45.22 3.52 35.21
N LEU A 3 -45.14 4.73 34.68
CA LEU A 3 -44.41 5.21 33.51
C LEU A 3 -42.86 5.17 33.66
N ALA A 4 -42.33 4.22 34.44
CA ALA A 4 -40.92 4.14 34.84
C ALA A 4 -40.13 3.03 34.10
N GLY A 5 -40.69 2.45 33.03
CA GLY A 5 -40.13 1.27 32.35
C GLY A 5 -39.47 1.51 30.98
N PHE A 6 -39.46 2.74 30.44
CA PHE A 6 -39.10 2.97 29.03
C PHE A 6 -37.86 3.85 28.79
N VAL A 7 -37.10 4.21 29.84
CA VAL A 7 -35.93 5.12 29.71
C VAL A 7 -34.57 4.40 29.88
N ILE A 8 -34.55 3.09 30.18
CA ILE A 8 -33.30 2.32 30.40
C ILE A 8 -32.80 1.62 29.10
N LEU A 9 -33.28 2.02 27.92
CA LEU A 9 -32.84 1.43 26.64
C LEU A 9 -32.19 2.41 25.65
N LEU A 10 -32.01 3.68 26.03
CA LEU A 10 -31.32 4.70 25.19
C LEU A 10 -30.00 5.18 25.80
N ALA A 11 -29.49 4.50 26.82
CA ALA A 11 -28.18 4.75 27.43
C ALA A 11 -27.18 3.59 27.19
N ILE A 12 -27.43 2.74 26.19
CA ILE A 12 -26.32 2.04 25.53
C ILE A 12 -25.67 3.11 24.67
N GLY A 13 -24.71 3.80 25.30
CA GLY A 13 -23.95 4.87 24.67
C GLY A 13 -23.51 4.41 23.29
N ALA A 14 -23.68 5.31 22.31
CA ALA A 14 -22.94 5.25 21.08
C ALA A 14 -21.46 5.16 21.47
N ILE A 15 -20.92 3.94 21.54
CA ILE A 15 -19.49 3.74 21.50
C ILE A 15 -19.13 4.32 20.14
N PRO A 16 -18.32 5.39 20.07
CA PRO A 16 -17.81 5.85 18.79
C PRO A 16 -16.95 4.70 18.26
N VAL A 17 -17.55 3.86 17.42
CA VAL A 17 -16.82 2.91 16.59
C VAL A 17 -16.19 3.78 15.53
N ASP A 18 -15.03 4.35 15.87
CA ASP A 18 -14.23 5.12 14.94
C ASP A 18 -13.74 4.14 13.87
N ALA A 19 -14.54 4.04 12.81
CA ALA A 19 -14.35 3.10 11.74
C ALA A 19 -13.24 3.62 10.83
N GLY A 20 -12.00 3.45 11.28
CA GLY A 20 -10.82 3.92 10.59
C GLY A 20 -9.84 2.79 10.32
N ILE A 21 -9.20 2.85 9.15
CA ILE A 21 -7.96 2.12 8.91
C ILE A 21 -7.00 2.50 10.04
N ARG A 22 -6.39 1.50 10.66
CA ARG A 22 -5.40 1.65 11.72
C ARG A 22 -4.01 1.30 11.19
N PRO A 23 -2.97 1.89 11.75
CA PRO A 23 -1.60 1.62 11.34
C PRO A 23 -1.24 0.14 11.45
N SER A 24 -0.57 -0.39 10.43
CA SER A 24 -0.04 -1.75 10.41
C SER A 24 1.44 -1.72 10.08
N PHE A 25 2.18 -2.68 10.63
CA PHE A 25 3.57 -2.90 10.25
C PHE A 25 3.64 -3.32 8.78
N SER A 26 4.54 -2.68 8.04
CA SER A 26 4.92 -3.08 6.68
C SER A 26 6.44 -3.16 6.62
N LEU A 27 6.96 -4.37 6.37
CA LEU A 27 8.38 -4.64 6.40
C LEU A 27 9.15 -3.81 5.37
N ASP A 28 8.70 -3.81 4.12
CA ASP A 28 9.35 -3.08 3.04
C ASP A 28 9.30 -1.58 3.29
N HIS A 29 8.13 -1.08 3.67
CA HIS A 29 7.95 0.33 3.99
C HIS A 29 8.86 0.79 5.13
N CYS A 30 8.91 0.04 6.23
CA CYS A 30 9.78 0.35 7.35
C CYS A 30 11.26 0.27 6.94
N SER A 31 11.65 -0.74 6.16
CA SER A 31 13.04 -0.92 5.70
C SER A 31 13.49 0.20 4.76
N TRP A 32 12.63 0.61 3.84
CA TRP A 32 12.89 1.69 2.89
C TRP A 32 13.12 3.02 3.61
N ASN A 33 12.20 3.34 4.53
CA ASN A 33 12.12 4.63 5.20
C ASN A 33 13.05 4.77 6.42
N ALA A 34 13.52 3.66 7.00
CA ALA A 34 14.43 3.70 8.13
C ALA A 34 15.76 4.36 7.74
N THR A 35 16.30 5.21 8.62
CA THR A 35 17.71 5.60 8.58
C THR A 35 18.58 4.62 9.36
N TYR A 36 17.99 3.90 10.31
CA TYR A 36 18.63 2.86 11.11
C TYR A 36 17.77 1.60 11.14
N ILE A 37 18.37 0.45 10.89
CA ILE A 37 17.74 -0.85 11.09
C ILE A 37 18.67 -1.64 12.00
N VAL A 38 18.19 -1.99 13.18
CA VAL A 38 19.02 -2.60 14.23
C VAL A 38 18.33 -3.80 14.84
N LEU A 39 19.10 -4.87 15.01
CA LEU A 39 18.74 -5.97 15.91
C LEU A 39 19.16 -5.56 17.31
N VAL A 40 18.23 -5.57 18.25
CA VAL A 40 18.48 -5.22 19.64
C VAL A 40 18.00 -6.32 20.59
N GLN A 41 18.46 -6.26 21.83
CA GLN A 41 17.99 -7.08 22.92
C GLN A 41 17.42 -6.23 24.06
N THR A 42 16.41 -6.75 24.74
CA THR A 42 15.83 -6.13 25.94
C THR A 42 16.83 -6.09 27.09
N THR A 43 16.80 -5.00 27.85
CA THR A 43 17.62 -4.83 29.07
C THR A 43 16.73 -4.89 30.32
N PRO A 44 17.31 -4.90 31.55
CA PRO A 44 16.52 -4.79 32.77
C PRO A 44 15.72 -3.48 32.91
N ARG A 45 16.00 -2.46 32.09
CA ARG A 45 15.27 -1.19 32.09
C ARG A 45 14.29 -1.16 30.92
N ASP A 46 13.00 -1.15 31.23
CA ASP A 46 11.92 -1.05 30.24
C ASP A 46 12.12 0.18 29.32
N GLY A 47 11.94 0.00 28.01
CA GLY A 47 12.14 1.05 27.00
C GLY A 47 13.61 1.34 26.67
N VAL A 48 14.56 0.59 27.24
CA VAL A 48 15.99 0.68 26.90
C VAL A 48 16.48 -0.65 26.37
N PHE A 49 17.18 -0.60 25.24
CA PHE A 49 17.63 -1.75 24.49
C PHE A 49 19.15 -1.69 24.29
N SER A 50 19.78 -2.86 24.18
CA SER A 50 21.19 -2.97 23.79
C SER A 50 21.25 -3.40 22.34
N VAL A 51 22.00 -2.67 21.51
CA VAL A 51 22.23 -3.05 20.12
C VAL A 51 23.03 -4.35 20.07
N VAL A 52 22.56 -5.30 19.26
CA VAL A 52 23.27 -6.55 18.95
C VAL A 52 24.00 -6.38 17.63
N GLU A 53 23.29 -5.88 16.61
CA GLU A 53 23.80 -5.67 15.26
C GLU A 53 23.08 -4.47 14.61
N SER A 54 23.76 -3.78 13.70
CA SER A 54 23.17 -2.76 12.84
C SER A 54 23.30 -3.18 11.38
N TRP A 55 22.16 -3.21 10.69
CA TRP A 55 22.07 -3.52 9.25
C TRP A 55 21.99 -2.26 8.40
N LYS A 56 21.56 -1.15 9.00
CA LYS A 56 21.56 0.20 8.41
C LYS A 56 21.81 1.21 9.52
N GLY A 57 22.56 2.26 9.21
CA GLY A 57 22.99 3.29 10.16
C GLY A 57 24.37 3.02 10.76
N ASP A 58 24.75 3.81 11.76
CA ASP A 58 26.10 3.81 12.35
C ASP A 58 26.15 3.36 13.83
N LEU A 59 25.06 2.75 14.34
CA LEU A 59 25.00 2.18 15.69
C LEU A 59 25.89 0.95 15.81
N LYS A 60 26.60 0.82 16.92
CA LYS A 60 27.56 -0.26 17.19
C LYS A 60 26.98 -1.30 18.14
N PRO A 61 27.43 -2.55 18.08
CA PRO A 61 27.09 -3.56 19.09
C PRO A 61 27.37 -3.04 20.50
N ARG A 62 26.44 -3.30 21.43
CA ARG A 62 26.39 -2.84 22.82
C ARG A 62 26.04 -1.37 23.04
N ASP A 63 25.82 -0.58 21.99
CA ASP A 63 25.27 0.76 22.15
C ASP A 63 23.90 0.67 22.84
N SER A 64 23.65 1.62 23.75
CA SER A 64 22.38 1.74 24.45
C SER A 64 21.40 2.58 23.63
N LEU A 65 20.21 2.06 23.42
CA LEU A 65 19.15 2.69 22.64
C LEU A 65 17.90 2.89 23.52
N GLU A 66 17.55 4.15 23.79
CA GLU A 66 16.34 4.49 24.55
C GLU A 66 15.18 4.78 23.60
N VAL A 67 14.12 3.98 23.70
CA VAL A 67 12.90 4.06 22.89
C VAL A 67 11.70 3.91 23.85
N PRO A 68 11.36 4.97 24.61
CA PRO A 68 10.37 4.90 25.68
C PRO A 68 8.97 4.56 25.19
N GLU A 69 8.65 4.81 23.91
CA GLU A 69 7.39 4.44 23.27
C GLU A 69 7.19 2.92 23.15
N LEU A 70 8.26 2.12 23.30
CA LEU A 70 8.22 0.66 23.34
C LEU A 70 8.25 0.10 24.77
N LYS A 71 8.00 0.94 25.78
CA LYS A 71 7.87 0.49 27.17
C LYS A 71 6.57 -0.34 27.32
N PRO A 72 6.65 -1.60 27.79
CA PRO A 72 5.45 -2.37 28.11
C PRO A 72 4.69 -1.75 29.27
N ASN A 73 3.36 -1.89 29.26
CA ASN A 73 2.51 -1.50 30.38
C ASN A 73 2.82 -2.36 31.63
N LYS A 74 2.31 -1.92 32.80
CA LYS A 74 2.55 -2.62 34.08
C LYS A 74 1.94 -4.03 34.07
N ASP A 75 0.80 -4.18 33.42
CA ASP A 75 -0.01 -5.39 33.25
C ASP A 75 0.31 -6.17 31.96
N ALA A 76 1.27 -5.71 31.16
CA ALA A 76 1.66 -6.39 29.93
C ALA A 76 2.21 -7.79 30.21
N VAL A 77 1.75 -8.76 29.44
CA VAL A 77 2.15 -10.17 29.51
C VAL A 77 3.17 -10.52 28.43
N PRO A 78 3.87 -11.68 28.53
CA PRO A 78 4.74 -12.18 27.47
C PRO A 78 3.99 -12.59 26.20
N ILE A 79 4.65 -12.57 25.04
CA ILE A 79 4.07 -12.96 23.73
C ILE A 79 3.42 -14.35 23.79
N SER A 80 4.05 -15.30 24.46
CA SER A 80 3.52 -16.67 24.62
C SER A 80 2.16 -16.75 25.33
N SER A 81 1.75 -15.68 26.02
CA SER A 81 0.45 -15.57 26.71
C SER A 81 -0.59 -14.79 25.89
N TYR A 82 -0.24 -14.30 24.70
CA TYR A 82 -1.18 -13.58 23.85
C TYR A 82 -2.21 -14.56 23.28
N PRO A 83 -3.48 -14.14 23.17
CA PRO A 83 -4.50 -14.99 22.56
C PRO A 83 -4.10 -15.29 21.12
N LYS A 84 -4.06 -16.59 20.79
CA LYS A 84 -3.86 -17.01 19.41
C LYS A 84 -5.10 -16.62 18.61
N PRO A 85 -4.98 -15.93 17.47
CA PRO A 85 -6.14 -15.61 16.65
C PRO A 85 -6.83 -16.92 16.24
N GLN A 86 -8.13 -17.04 16.52
CA GLN A 86 -8.96 -18.21 16.21
C GLN A 86 -9.60 -18.11 14.81
N GLY A 87 -9.14 -17.17 13.98
CA GLY A 87 -9.64 -16.93 12.63
C GLY A 87 -9.71 -15.45 12.30
N PHE A 88 -10.18 -15.14 11.10
CA PHE A 88 -10.45 -13.77 10.66
C PHE A 88 -11.51 -13.13 11.57
N GLY A 89 -11.17 -12.03 12.23
CA GLY A 89 -12.11 -11.28 13.08
C GLY A 89 -12.24 -11.75 14.53
N SER A 90 -11.46 -12.74 15.00
CA SER A 90 -11.42 -13.05 16.44
C SER A 90 -10.71 -11.91 17.19
N GLN A 91 -11.50 -10.97 17.73
CA GLN A 91 -10.96 -9.89 18.54
C GLN A 91 -10.66 -10.37 19.97
N ASP A 92 -9.49 -9.99 20.45
CA ASP A 92 -9.19 -10.08 21.87
C ASP A 92 -10.04 -9.07 22.63
N THR A 93 -11.04 -9.57 23.36
CA THR A 93 -11.97 -8.73 24.12
C THR A 93 -11.32 -8.05 25.31
N GLN A 94 -10.12 -8.47 25.71
CA GLN A 94 -9.38 -7.88 26.83
C GLN A 94 -8.33 -6.86 26.36
N GLY A 95 -8.14 -6.68 25.04
CA GLY A 95 -7.19 -5.73 24.47
C GLY A 95 -5.72 -6.04 24.80
N ILE A 96 -5.41 -7.25 25.27
CA ILE A 96 -4.04 -7.72 25.57
C ILE A 96 -3.17 -7.65 24.31
N SER A 97 -3.71 -8.11 23.19
CA SER A 97 -3.04 -8.13 21.90
C SER A 97 -2.71 -6.73 21.36
N GLU A 98 -3.34 -5.67 21.89
CA GLU A 98 -3.05 -4.29 21.49
C GLU A 98 -1.86 -3.67 22.25
N GLN A 99 -1.43 -4.32 23.34
CA GLN A 99 -0.37 -3.84 24.22
C GLN A 99 1.02 -4.26 23.72
N ILE A 100 2.05 -3.48 24.08
CA ILE A 100 3.44 -3.89 23.87
C ILE A 100 3.77 -5.04 24.83
N PRO A 101 4.28 -6.19 24.34
CA PRO A 101 4.50 -7.36 25.17
C PRO A 101 5.65 -7.14 26.16
N ARG A 102 5.50 -7.69 27.37
CA ARG A 102 6.59 -7.76 28.35
C ARG A 102 7.51 -8.92 28.00
N GLN A 103 8.73 -8.60 27.60
CA GLN A 103 9.72 -9.58 27.17
C GLN A 103 10.77 -9.83 28.25
N PRO A 104 11.21 -11.08 28.49
CA PRO A 104 12.37 -11.36 29.34
C PRO A 104 13.61 -10.57 28.90
N VAL A 105 14.54 -10.31 29.84
CA VAL A 105 15.84 -9.70 29.51
C VAL A 105 16.60 -10.60 28.52
N GLY A 106 17.16 -10.02 27.46
CA GLY A 106 17.85 -10.75 26.39
C GLY A 106 16.95 -11.16 25.22
N SER A 107 15.62 -10.99 25.31
CA SER A 107 14.73 -11.15 24.16
C SER A 107 15.10 -10.20 23.02
N ARG A 108 14.93 -10.66 21.78
CA ARG A 108 15.37 -9.94 20.58
C ARG A 108 14.22 -9.22 19.89
N MET A 109 14.54 -8.12 19.23
CA MET A 109 13.64 -7.41 18.32
C MET A 109 14.43 -6.67 17.26
N ILE A 110 13.79 -6.44 16.10
CA ILE A 110 14.33 -5.59 15.04
C ILE A 110 13.59 -4.26 15.12
N LEU A 111 14.35 -3.17 15.18
CA LEU A 111 13.82 -1.81 15.20
C LEU A 111 14.14 -1.09 13.89
N PHE A 112 13.13 -0.42 13.34
CA PHE A 112 13.22 0.41 12.14
C PHE A 112 13.06 1.86 12.57
N LEU A 113 14.13 2.64 12.52
CA LEU A 113 14.19 3.95 13.18
C LEU A 113 14.61 5.06 12.21
N LYS A 114 14.03 6.23 12.43
CA LYS A 114 14.45 7.51 11.87
C LYS A 114 15.15 8.32 12.95
N LYS A 115 16.32 8.86 12.64
CA LYS A 115 16.99 9.81 13.54
C LYS A 115 16.36 11.18 13.33
N LYS A 116 15.78 11.77 14.38
CA LYS A 116 15.31 13.15 14.32
C LYS A 116 16.54 14.06 14.29
N GLU A 117 16.75 14.77 13.19
CA GLU A 117 17.76 15.83 13.17
C GLU A 117 17.32 16.94 14.13
N GLU A 118 18.24 17.37 15.01
CA GLU A 118 18.03 18.51 15.91
C GLU A 118 18.03 19.82 15.12
N GLY A 119 16.98 20.05 14.32
CA GLY A 119 16.93 21.15 13.36
C GLY A 119 15.50 21.58 13.06
N GLY A 120 14.77 22.11 14.04
CA GLY A 120 13.47 22.73 13.80
C GLY A 120 12.62 22.91 15.05
N VAL A 121 12.66 24.13 15.60
CA VAL A 121 11.80 24.72 16.65
C VAL A 121 11.41 23.77 17.79
N ALA A 122 12.15 23.86 18.90
CA ALA A 122 11.79 23.26 20.17
C ALA A 122 10.35 23.65 20.55
N SER A 123 9.43 22.69 20.47
CA SER A 123 8.16 22.80 21.19
C SER A 123 8.46 22.60 22.68
N PRO A 124 8.05 23.52 23.57
CA PRO A 124 8.43 23.46 24.97
C PRO A 124 7.54 22.43 25.70
N SER A 125 7.96 21.18 25.70
CA SER A 125 7.45 20.18 26.65
C SER A 125 8.60 19.41 27.29
N VAL A 126 8.95 19.89 28.48
CA VAL A 126 9.50 19.19 29.66
C VAL A 126 10.46 18.02 29.39
N GLY A 127 11.76 18.32 29.47
CA GLY A 127 12.74 17.45 30.13
C GLY A 127 13.38 16.36 29.28
N ASN A 128 14.02 16.71 28.16
CA ASN A 128 14.99 15.81 27.52
C ASN A 128 16.41 16.30 27.76
N THR A 129 17.17 15.51 28.52
CA THR A 129 18.62 15.46 28.45
C THR A 129 19.04 15.19 27.00
N ALA A 130 20.10 15.86 26.54
CA ALA A 130 20.66 15.74 25.19
C ALA A 130 20.85 14.27 24.81
N GLY A 131 19.95 13.74 24.00
CA GLY A 131 19.84 12.33 23.69
C GLY A 131 19.05 12.18 22.40
N THR A 132 19.65 11.52 21.42
CA THR A 132 19.07 11.26 20.10
C THR A 132 17.62 10.82 20.22
N ARG A 133 16.69 11.61 19.67
CA ARG A 133 15.27 11.24 19.63
C ARG A 133 15.02 10.37 18.40
N TRP A 134 14.56 9.16 18.64
CA TRP A 134 14.18 8.21 17.59
C TRP A 134 12.72 8.42 17.17
N GLU A 135 12.47 8.35 15.87
CA GLU A 135 11.14 8.37 15.28
C GLU A 135 10.87 7.03 14.58
N PRO A 136 9.61 6.58 14.47
CA PRO A 136 9.29 5.38 13.72
C PRO A 136 9.62 5.57 12.23
N ALA A 137 10.13 4.53 11.58
CA ALA A 137 10.26 4.50 10.13
C ALA A 137 8.89 4.47 9.44
N ASN A 138 7.92 3.79 10.05
CA ASN A 138 6.52 3.82 9.62
C ASN A 138 5.92 5.22 9.87
N THR A 139 5.48 5.88 8.81
CA THR A 139 4.92 7.24 8.88
C THR A 139 3.57 7.32 9.58
N TRP A 140 2.97 6.17 9.88
CA TRP A 140 1.69 6.08 10.56
C TRP A 140 1.78 5.09 11.73
N GLY A 141 1.28 5.49 12.92
CA GLY A 141 1.06 4.56 14.04
C GLY A 141 2.12 4.42 15.12
N GLY A 142 3.14 5.27 15.10
CA GLY A 142 4.13 5.31 16.18
C GLY A 142 5.08 4.11 16.17
N MET A 143 5.79 3.92 17.28
CA MET A 143 6.92 3.01 17.32
C MET A 143 6.54 1.52 17.25
N LYS A 144 5.33 1.15 17.71
CA LYS A 144 4.92 -0.25 17.77
C LYS A 144 4.73 -0.90 16.38
N VAL A 145 4.39 -0.11 15.37
CA VAL A 145 4.30 -0.56 13.96
C VAL A 145 5.58 -0.29 13.18
N SER A 146 6.67 -0.04 13.89
CA SER A 146 8.02 0.17 13.37
C SER A 146 9.04 -0.77 14.05
N ALA A 147 8.54 -1.89 14.58
CA ALA A 147 9.30 -2.90 15.29
C ALA A 147 8.78 -4.31 14.95
N LEU A 148 9.70 -5.27 14.96
CA LEU A 148 9.42 -6.70 14.82
C LEU A 148 9.94 -7.41 16.07
N TRP A 149 9.06 -8.05 16.84
CA TRP A 149 9.45 -8.83 18.02
C TRP A 149 9.82 -10.24 17.60
N ILE A 150 10.82 -10.83 18.28
CA ILE A 150 11.27 -12.19 18.02
C ILE A 150 11.03 -13.02 19.28
N ASP A 151 10.23 -14.08 19.15
CA ASP A 151 10.03 -15.09 20.18
C ASP A 151 10.32 -16.48 19.60
N GLY A 152 11.37 -17.12 20.09
CA GLY A 152 11.95 -18.31 19.46
C GLY A 152 12.45 -18.02 18.04
N GLU A 153 11.94 -18.79 17.08
CA GLU A 153 12.23 -18.66 15.63
C GLU A 153 11.20 -17.80 14.90
N LYS A 154 10.16 -17.33 15.60
CA LYS A 154 9.04 -16.62 15.01
C LYS A 154 9.13 -15.12 15.22
N SER A 155 8.63 -14.39 14.23
CA SER A 155 8.51 -12.94 14.23
C SER A 155 7.07 -12.50 14.50
N TYR A 156 6.90 -11.41 15.23
CA TYR A 156 5.60 -10.84 15.61
C TYR A 156 5.57 -9.34 15.31
N CYS A 157 4.45 -8.83 14.79
CA CYS A 157 4.27 -7.43 14.46
C CYS A 157 2.84 -6.98 14.74
N PHE A 158 2.64 -5.66 14.87
CA PHE A 158 1.31 -5.07 15.01
C PHE A 158 0.66 -4.88 13.65
N VAL A 159 -0.50 -5.47 13.45
CA VAL A 159 -1.29 -5.35 12.21
C VAL A 159 -2.76 -5.21 12.53
N GLN A 160 -3.48 -4.49 11.67
CA GLN A 160 -4.93 -4.41 11.71
C GLN A 160 -5.49 -5.48 10.77
N TRP A 161 -5.95 -6.61 11.33
CA TRP A 161 -6.52 -7.71 10.55
C TRP A 161 -7.91 -7.41 9.96
N MET A 162 -8.65 -6.50 10.57
CA MET A 162 -10.00 -6.14 10.18
C MET A 162 -10.17 -4.62 10.26
N ASN A 163 -10.67 -4.02 9.18
CA ASN A 163 -11.04 -2.61 9.14
C ASN A 163 -12.57 -2.46 9.12
N PRO A 164 -13.21 -1.85 10.14
CA PRO A 164 -12.58 -1.26 11.31
C PRO A 164 -12.18 -2.29 12.38
N GLY A 165 -11.15 -1.95 13.17
CA GLY A 165 -10.62 -2.81 14.23
C GLY A 165 -9.28 -2.28 14.78
N PRO A 166 -8.83 -2.75 15.95
CA PRO A 166 -7.55 -2.34 16.50
C PRO A 166 -6.36 -2.95 15.76
N SER A 167 -5.18 -2.33 15.89
CA SER A 167 -3.91 -2.96 15.52
C SER A 167 -3.45 -3.85 16.67
N ALA A 168 -3.39 -5.15 16.41
CA ALA A 168 -3.04 -6.16 17.38
C ALA A 168 -1.72 -6.83 17.01
N LEU A 169 -0.95 -7.23 18.01
CA LEU A 169 0.24 -8.04 17.85
C LEU A 169 -0.18 -9.45 17.40
N SER A 170 0.37 -9.88 16.27
CA SER A 170 0.19 -11.24 15.76
C SER A 170 1.50 -11.77 15.20
N GLU A 171 1.51 -13.06 14.89
CA GLU A 171 2.58 -13.64 14.08
C GLU A 171 2.69 -12.84 12.78
N CYS A 172 3.88 -12.33 12.50
CA CYS A 172 4.15 -11.53 11.32
C CYS A 172 4.42 -12.48 10.18
N LEU A 173 3.50 -12.55 9.22
CA LEU A 173 3.64 -13.43 8.06
C LEU A 173 4.20 -12.62 6.89
N SER A 174 5.25 -13.12 6.25
CA SER A 174 5.66 -12.63 4.94
C SER A 174 4.62 -13.05 3.91
N PHE A 175 4.03 -12.10 3.19
CA PHE A 175 3.05 -12.38 2.13
C PHE A 175 3.58 -13.34 1.05
N GLN A 176 4.88 -13.32 0.78
CA GLN A 176 5.49 -14.13 -0.28
C GLN A 176 5.65 -15.61 0.13
N THR A 177 5.96 -15.89 1.40
CA THR A 177 6.32 -17.24 1.86
C THR A 177 5.36 -17.80 2.91
N MET A 178 4.41 -17.00 3.39
CA MET A 178 3.54 -17.31 4.52
C MET A 178 4.31 -17.80 5.75
N SER A 179 5.56 -17.36 5.90
CA SER A 179 6.46 -17.73 6.99
C SER A 179 6.70 -16.55 7.93
N SER A 180 6.84 -16.87 9.22
CA SER A 180 7.22 -15.93 10.27
C SER A 180 8.69 -16.05 10.69
N ASP A 181 9.46 -16.90 10.01
CA ASP A 181 10.87 -17.15 10.31
C ASP A 181 11.69 -15.86 10.18
N VAL A 182 12.44 -15.52 11.22
CA VAL A 182 13.34 -14.36 11.28
C VAL A 182 14.31 -14.32 10.08
N ALA A 183 14.75 -15.48 9.59
CA ALA A 183 15.63 -15.56 8.42
C ALA A 183 14.98 -14.99 7.15
N VAL A 184 13.68 -15.22 6.97
CA VAL A 184 12.90 -14.67 5.84
C VAL A 184 12.84 -13.15 5.93
N PHE A 185 12.54 -12.61 7.11
CA PHE A 185 12.51 -11.16 7.32
C PHE A 185 13.88 -10.51 7.09
N THR A 186 14.94 -11.16 7.59
CA THR A 186 16.32 -10.66 7.41
C THR A 186 16.70 -10.64 5.94
N ALA A 187 16.44 -11.71 5.19
CA ALA A 187 16.70 -11.76 3.76
C ALA A 187 15.92 -10.69 2.99
N ARG A 188 14.65 -10.45 3.37
CA ARG A 188 13.82 -9.41 2.75
C ARG A 188 14.33 -8.00 3.03
N ILE A 189 14.78 -7.71 4.25
CA ILE A 189 15.41 -6.42 4.59
C ILE A 189 16.64 -6.19 3.72
N GLN A 190 17.52 -7.20 3.60
CA GLN A 190 18.71 -7.10 2.76
C GLN A 190 18.37 -6.86 1.29
N ARG A 191 17.32 -7.51 0.78
CA ARG A 191 16.79 -7.26 -0.57
C ARG A 191 16.37 -5.80 -0.75
N VAL A 192 15.61 -5.22 0.18
CA VAL A 192 15.19 -3.81 0.13
C VAL A 192 16.40 -2.87 0.12
N LEU A 193 17.39 -3.11 0.99
CA LEU A 193 18.62 -2.31 1.04
C LEU A 193 19.43 -2.39 -0.26
N GLN A 194 19.52 -3.58 -0.86
CA GLN A 194 20.19 -3.76 -2.15
C GLN A 194 19.48 -2.98 -3.26
N VAL A 195 18.15 -3.04 -3.34
CA VAL A 195 17.38 -2.29 -4.34
C VAL A 195 17.52 -0.79 -4.13
N GLN A 196 17.48 -0.31 -2.89
CA GLN A 196 17.70 1.11 -2.56
C GLN A 196 19.08 1.59 -3.05
N LYS A 197 20.13 0.77 -2.85
CA LYS A 197 21.47 1.05 -3.37
C LYS A 197 21.49 1.11 -4.90
N HIS A 198 20.93 0.11 -5.59
CA HIS A 198 20.90 0.08 -7.05
C HIS A 198 20.12 1.27 -7.63
N LEU A 199 19.02 1.66 -6.98
CA LEU A 199 18.25 2.84 -7.38
C LEU A 199 19.09 4.12 -7.24
N ALA A 200 19.76 4.31 -6.10
CA ALA A 200 20.63 5.46 -5.86
C ALA A 200 21.77 5.55 -6.89
N GLU A 201 22.43 4.42 -7.17
CA GLU A 201 23.47 4.33 -8.21
C GLU A 201 22.93 4.68 -9.60
N THR A 202 21.72 4.21 -9.93
CA THR A 202 21.05 4.48 -11.21
C THR A 202 20.64 5.94 -11.33
N MET A 203 20.11 6.54 -10.26
CA MET A 203 19.75 7.96 -10.22
C MET A 203 20.98 8.88 -10.36
N ALA A 204 22.15 8.44 -9.89
CA ALA A 204 23.40 9.19 -10.02
C ALA A 204 24.00 9.17 -11.44
N MET A 205 23.47 8.36 -12.36
CA MET A 205 23.94 8.29 -13.75
C MET A 205 23.61 9.59 -14.50
N LYS A 206 24.65 10.30 -14.94
CA LYS A 206 24.53 11.58 -15.68
C LYS A 206 24.53 11.43 -17.20
N ASN A 207 25.09 10.33 -17.72
CA ASN A 207 25.23 10.05 -19.14
C ASN A 207 24.50 8.75 -19.49
N ASN A 208 24.14 8.56 -20.76
CA ASN A 208 23.43 7.39 -21.32
C ASN A 208 21.98 7.24 -20.81
N PRO A 209 21.06 8.12 -21.25
CA PRO A 209 19.67 8.09 -20.82
C PRO A 209 18.98 6.75 -21.11
N GLU A 210 19.35 6.05 -22.18
CA GLU A 210 18.83 4.72 -22.53
C GLU A 210 19.22 3.67 -21.49
N VAL A 211 20.49 3.63 -21.08
CA VAL A 211 20.97 2.68 -20.07
C VAL A 211 20.35 2.99 -18.70
N ARG A 212 20.17 4.28 -18.40
CA ARG A 212 19.48 4.69 -17.19
C ARG A 212 18.01 4.29 -17.21
N ALA A 213 17.33 4.44 -18.35
CA ALA A 213 15.95 4.00 -18.52
C ALA A 213 15.82 2.49 -18.32
N ASP A 214 16.61 1.67 -19.03
CA ASP A 214 16.61 0.19 -18.87
C ASP A 214 16.80 -0.23 -17.40
N ARG A 215 17.75 0.37 -16.69
CA ARG A 215 17.98 0.05 -15.27
C ARG A 215 16.80 0.43 -14.39
N LEU A 216 16.19 1.60 -14.63
CA LEU A 216 14.99 2.01 -13.91
C LEU A 216 13.79 1.11 -14.25
N GLY A 217 13.65 0.68 -15.51
CA GLY A 217 12.65 -0.29 -15.95
C GLY A 217 12.73 -1.59 -15.18
N ARG A 218 13.94 -2.16 -15.04
CA ARG A 218 14.18 -3.36 -14.23
C ARG A 218 13.88 -3.18 -12.74
N ILE A 219 14.09 -1.98 -12.19
CA ILE A 219 13.70 -1.67 -10.82
C ILE A 219 12.18 -1.54 -10.70
N ALA A 220 11.52 -0.93 -11.69
CA ALA A 220 10.07 -0.80 -11.76
C ALA A 220 9.35 -2.15 -11.91
N LEU A 221 9.95 -3.11 -12.60
CA LEU A 221 9.48 -4.51 -12.66
C LEU A 221 9.86 -5.34 -11.42
N GLY A 222 10.63 -4.77 -10.50
CA GLY A 222 11.09 -5.43 -9.29
C GLY A 222 9.95 -5.68 -8.30
N ASP A 223 10.29 -6.24 -7.14
CA ASP A 223 9.32 -6.69 -6.13
C ASP A 223 9.26 -5.77 -4.90
N VAL A 224 9.95 -4.62 -4.91
CA VAL A 224 9.99 -3.65 -3.80
C VAL A 224 9.18 -2.43 -4.18
N TRP A 225 7.96 -2.33 -3.64
CA TRP A 225 6.97 -1.30 -3.97
C TRP A 225 7.51 0.13 -3.99
N GLU A 226 8.23 0.53 -2.93
CA GLU A 226 8.77 1.89 -2.82
C GLU A 226 9.76 2.20 -3.95
N ALA A 227 10.58 1.21 -4.32
CA ALA A 227 11.53 1.35 -5.42
C ALA A 227 10.83 1.44 -6.78
N GLN A 228 9.76 0.67 -6.99
CA GLN A 228 8.97 0.73 -8.21
C GLN A 228 8.40 2.14 -8.41
N ARG A 229 7.76 2.71 -7.36
CA ARG A 229 7.16 4.05 -7.41
C ARG A 229 8.19 5.13 -7.70
N GLU A 230 9.35 5.07 -7.04
CA GLU A 230 10.42 6.02 -7.29
C GLU A 230 11.01 5.87 -8.70
N ALA A 231 11.22 4.63 -9.17
CA ALA A 231 11.73 4.36 -10.52
C ALA A 231 10.77 4.86 -11.60
N LEU A 232 9.47 4.55 -11.49
CA LEU A 232 8.42 5.05 -12.40
C LEU A 232 8.34 6.57 -12.40
N GLY A 233 8.43 7.22 -11.24
CA GLY A 233 8.45 8.68 -11.15
C GLY A 233 9.67 9.32 -11.84
N VAL A 234 10.80 8.62 -11.93
CA VAL A 234 11.98 9.08 -12.68
C VAL A 234 11.85 8.76 -14.17
N LEU A 235 11.33 7.58 -14.53
CA LEU A 235 11.06 7.19 -15.91
C LEU A 235 10.09 8.17 -16.58
N GLY A 236 9.02 8.57 -15.90
CA GLY A 236 8.07 9.57 -16.41
C GLY A 236 8.76 10.89 -16.80
N LYS A 237 9.71 11.35 -15.98
CA LYS A 237 10.48 12.58 -16.24
C LYS A 237 11.56 12.44 -17.30
N SER A 238 11.82 11.23 -17.78
CA SER A 238 12.89 10.95 -18.74
C SER A 238 12.45 11.14 -20.19
N GLY A 239 11.16 11.42 -20.43
CA GLY A 239 10.61 11.63 -21.77
C GLY A 239 10.54 10.34 -22.58
N THR A 240 10.47 10.47 -23.91
CA THR A 240 10.15 9.35 -24.81
C THR A 240 11.15 8.19 -24.79
N VAL A 241 12.38 8.42 -24.33
CA VAL A 241 13.41 7.37 -24.18
C VAL A 241 13.00 6.31 -23.16
N ALA A 242 12.16 6.65 -22.19
CA ALA A 242 11.69 5.76 -21.13
C ALA A 242 10.39 5.02 -21.49
N LEU A 243 9.72 5.37 -22.59
CA LEU A 243 8.45 4.75 -22.97
C LEU A 243 8.54 3.23 -23.15
N PRO A 244 9.59 2.64 -23.77
CA PRO A 244 9.68 1.19 -23.88
C PRO A 244 9.65 0.48 -22.52
N GLU A 245 10.32 1.05 -21.52
CA GLU A 245 10.42 0.48 -20.18
C GLU A 245 9.10 0.63 -19.40
N ILE A 246 8.44 1.78 -19.52
CA ILE A 246 7.12 1.99 -18.89
C ILE A 246 6.08 1.07 -19.53
N LEU A 247 6.11 0.93 -20.86
CA LEU A 247 5.23 0.00 -21.57
C LEU A 247 5.46 -1.45 -21.13
N GLN A 248 6.72 -1.86 -20.93
CA GLN A 248 7.01 -3.17 -20.38
C GLN A 248 6.39 -3.37 -19.00
N VAL A 249 6.45 -2.37 -18.10
CA VAL A 249 5.79 -2.45 -16.78
C VAL A 249 4.27 -2.58 -16.92
N MET A 250 3.66 -1.89 -17.89
CA MET A 250 2.21 -2.04 -18.16
C MET A 250 1.84 -3.39 -18.79
N ASP A 251 2.77 -4.02 -19.52
CA ASP A 251 2.55 -5.31 -20.17
C ASP A 251 2.85 -6.49 -19.21
N GLU A 252 3.76 -6.29 -18.26
CA GLU A 252 4.24 -7.26 -17.27
C GLU A 252 4.12 -6.65 -15.86
N PRO A 253 2.90 -6.34 -15.36
CA PRO A 253 2.75 -5.59 -14.13
C PRO A 253 3.31 -6.37 -12.94
N PRO A 254 4.22 -5.78 -12.16
CA PRO A 254 4.84 -6.45 -11.02
C PRO A 254 3.83 -6.65 -9.89
N VAL A 255 4.19 -7.44 -8.88
CA VAL A 255 3.39 -7.54 -7.65
C VAL A 255 4.20 -7.03 -6.46
N PRO A 256 3.69 -6.02 -5.71
CA PRO A 256 2.43 -5.27 -5.96
C PRO A 256 2.48 -4.36 -7.21
N TYR A 257 1.30 -4.02 -7.76
CA TYR A 257 1.11 -3.14 -8.92
C TYR A 257 0.32 -1.87 -8.56
N ASP A 258 0.74 -0.71 -9.08
CA ASP A 258 0.01 0.56 -9.02
C ASP A 258 -0.30 1.04 -10.44
N GLY A 259 -1.53 0.83 -10.91
CA GLY A 259 -1.96 1.34 -12.21
C GLY A 259 -1.84 2.87 -12.30
N ASN A 260 -2.18 3.59 -11.22
CA ASN A 260 -2.15 5.07 -11.20
C ASN A 260 -0.73 5.60 -11.36
N VAL A 261 0.25 5.05 -10.63
CA VAL A 261 1.65 5.51 -10.73
C VAL A 261 2.22 5.18 -12.10
N THR A 262 1.91 4.00 -12.64
CA THR A 262 2.42 3.54 -13.94
C THR A 262 1.86 4.38 -15.09
N ILE A 263 0.54 4.60 -15.13
CA ILE A 263 -0.12 5.41 -16.17
C ILE A 263 0.32 6.87 -16.07
N ARG A 264 0.46 7.43 -14.87
CA ARG A 264 1.00 8.78 -14.71
C ARG A 264 2.41 8.91 -15.26
N ALA A 265 3.29 7.93 -14.99
CA ALA A 265 4.63 7.91 -15.56
C ALA A 265 4.58 7.85 -17.10
N PHE A 266 3.67 7.04 -17.66
CA PHE A 266 3.46 6.94 -19.10
C PHE A 266 3.06 8.28 -19.72
N VAL A 267 2.06 8.95 -19.15
CA VAL A 267 1.59 10.27 -19.59
C VAL A 267 2.73 11.30 -19.52
N GLU A 268 3.44 11.35 -18.40
CA GLU A 268 4.56 12.29 -18.21
C GLU A 268 5.69 12.06 -19.22
N ALA A 269 6.03 10.79 -19.51
CA ALA A 269 7.07 10.45 -20.49
C ALA A 269 6.65 10.71 -21.94
N ALA A 270 5.37 10.48 -22.26
CA ALA A 270 4.82 10.73 -23.59
C ALA A 270 4.66 12.22 -23.91
N GLY A 271 4.47 13.06 -22.89
CA GLY A 271 4.32 14.50 -23.05
C GLY A 271 3.16 14.83 -23.98
N LYS A 272 3.39 15.64 -25.02
CA LYS A 272 2.33 16.06 -25.97
C LYS A 272 1.69 14.92 -26.77
N ASP A 273 2.33 13.75 -26.83
CA ASP A 273 1.86 12.61 -27.60
C ASP A 273 1.06 11.61 -26.72
N SER A 274 0.88 11.90 -25.44
CA SER A 274 0.21 11.04 -24.45
C SER A 274 -1.20 10.65 -24.90
N GLY A 275 -2.07 11.58 -25.27
CA GLY A 275 -3.44 11.28 -25.69
C GLY A 275 -3.52 10.33 -26.88
N LYS A 276 -2.60 10.46 -27.85
CA LYS A 276 -2.50 9.53 -28.99
C LYS A 276 -2.10 8.13 -28.54
N LEU A 277 -1.13 8.03 -27.64
CA LEU A 277 -0.64 6.74 -27.17
C LEU A 277 -1.62 6.05 -26.20
N LEU A 278 -2.25 6.82 -25.31
CA LEU A 278 -3.36 6.37 -24.47
C LEU A 278 -4.53 5.85 -25.31
N HIS A 279 -4.88 6.56 -26.39
CA HIS A 279 -5.92 6.10 -27.32
C HIS A 279 -5.56 4.77 -27.97
N ALA A 280 -4.33 4.61 -28.44
CA ALA A 280 -3.87 3.34 -29.01
C ALA A 280 -3.96 2.19 -27.99
N ARG A 281 -3.62 2.45 -26.72
CA ARG A 281 -3.77 1.46 -25.64
C ARG A 281 -5.24 1.14 -25.37
N LEU A 282 -6.12 2.14 -25.31
CA LEU A 282 -7.56 1.92 -25.14
C LEU A 282 -8.16 1.09 -26.29
N GLN A 283 -7.67 1.25 -27.52
CA GLN A 283 -8.08 0.41 -28.65
C GLN A 283 -7.66 -1.06 -28.44
N GLN A 284 -6.47 -1.31 -27.90
CA GLN A 284 -6.02 -2.65 -27.54
C GLN A 284 -6.88 -3.24 -26.41
N ASP A 285 -7.22 -2.45 -25.40
CA ASP A 285 -8.09 -2.87 -24.29
C ASP A 285 -9.50 -3.21 -24.79
N LEU A 286 -10.06 -2.43 -25.71
CA LEU A 286 -11.34 -2.76 -26.33
C LEU A 286 -11.30 -4.10 -27.08
N ILE A 287 -10.22 -4.38 -27.81
CA ILE A 287 -10.04 -5.66 -28.52
C ILE A 287 -9.95 -6.80 -27.50
N TYR A 288 -9.14 -6.63 -26.45
CA TYR A 288 -8.99 -7.58 -25.37
C TYR A 288 -10.34 -7.90 -24.71
N TRP A 289 -11.08 -6.87 -24.29
CA TRP A 289 -12.36 -7.03 -23.62
C TRP A 289 -13.41 -7.67 -24.52
N LYS A 290 -13.46 -7.33 -25.82
CA LYS A 290 -14.35 -8.01 -26.79
C LYS A 290 -14.03 -9.50 -26.91
N ALA A 291 -12.78 -9.91 -26.75
CA ALA A 291 -12.37 -11.31 -26.78
C ALA A 291 -12.63 -12.04 -25.45
N VAL A 292 -12.33 -11.40 -24.32
CA VAL A 292 -12.36 -12.01 -22.99
C VAL A 292 -13.74 -11.94 -22.35
N GLY A 293 -14.47 -10.83 -22.50
CA GLY A 293 -15.77 -10.58 -21.84
C GLY A 293 -16.80 -11.71 -22.01
N PRO A 294 -17.00 -12.28 -23.21
CA PRO A 294 -17.92 -13.40 -23.40
C PRO A 294 -17.52 -14.70 -22.70
N THR A 295 -16.27 -14.81 -22.26
CA THR A 295 -15.71 -16.01 -21.60
C THR A 295 -15.65 -15.88 -20.07
N LEU A 296 -16.01 -14.72 -19.52
CA LEU A 296 -15.98 -14.48 -18.09
C LEU A 296 -16.91 -15.43 -17.34
N THR A 297 -16.49 -15.82 -16.15
CA THR A 297 -17.31 -16.59 -15.21
C THR A 297 -17.88 -15.65 -14.13
N PRO A 298 -18.94 -16.01 -13.39
CA PRO A 298 -19.47 -15.16 -12.32
C PRO A 298 -18.46 -14.73 -11.24
N ASN A 299 -17.37 -15.48 -11.13
CA ASN A 299 -16.29 -15.27 -10.16
C ASN A 299 -15.00 -14.77 -10.87
N TRP A 300 -15.11 -14.15 -12.05
CA TRP A 300 -13.93 -13.66 -12.79
C TRP A 300 -13.10 -12.66 -11.98
N LEU A 301 -13.75 -11.91 -11.09
CA LEU A 301 -13.11 -11.03 -10.11
C LEU A 301 -12.35 -11.78 -9.01
N ASP A 302 -12.74 -13.03 -8.72
CA ASP A 302 -12.08 -13.89 -7.72
C ASP A 302 -10.91 -14.69 -8.32
N GLN A 303 -10.71 -14.64 -9.64
CA GLN A 303 -9.58 -15.29 -10.33
C GLN A 303 -8.26 -14.52 -10.13
N LEU A 304 -8.06 -13.94 -8.95
CA LEU A 304 -6.88 -13.20 -8.48
C LEU A 304 -5.64 -14.08 -8.28
N GLY A 305 -5.66 -15.33 -8.75
CA GLY A 305 -4.69 -16.37 -8.39
C GLY A 305 -3.31 -16.21 -9.02
N GLU A 306 -3.17 -15.42 -10.10
CA GLU A 306 -1.89 -15.23 -10.79
C GLU A 306 -1.37 -13.79 -10.58
N PRO A 307 -0.22 -13.62 -9.90
CA PRO A 307 0.49 -12.36 -9.79
C PRO A 307 0.73 -11.73 -11.18
N GLY A 308 0.33 -10.47 -11.38
CA GLY A 308 0.66 -9.70 -12.59
C GLY A 308 -0.18 -9.97 -13.85
N ALA A 309 -1.22 -10.79 -13.78
CA ALA A 309 -2.12 -11.04 -14.92
C ALA A 309 -3.60 -11.12 -14.53
N SER A 310 -3.97 -10.59 -13.36
CA SER A 310 -5.36 -10.65 -12.92
C SER A 310 -6.23 -9.77 -13.81
N LEU A 311 -7.42 -10.27 -14.17
CA LEU A 311 -8.43 -9.50 -14.90
C LEU A 311 -8.77 -8.17 -14.20
N PHE A 312 -8.61 -8.14 -12.88
CA PHE A 312 -8.76 -6.94 -12.07
C PHE A 312 -7.71 -5.86 -12.41
N VAL A 313 -6.43 -6.22 -12.52
CA VAL A 313 -5.38 -5.28 -12.95
C VAL A 313 -5.72 -4.72 -14.33
N LYS A 314 -6.15 -5.58 -15.26
CA LYS A 314 -6.51 -5.12 -16.61
C LYS A 314 -7.72 -4.18 -16.62
N PHE A 315 -8.69 -4.43 -15.75
CA PHE A 315 -9.87 -3.59 -15.56
C PHE A 315 -9.48 -2.20 -15.00
N ASP A 316 -8.69 -2.16 -13.93
CA ASP A 316 -8.20 -0.92 -13.32
C ASP A 316 -7.42 -0.07 -14.34
N GLU A 317 -6.54 -0.71 -15.12
CA GLU A 317 -5.84 -0.03 -16.22
C GLU A 317 -6.80 0.59 -17.25
N THR A 318 -7.82 -0.17 -17.69
CA THR A 318 -8.79 0.32 -18.68
C THR A 318 -9.52 1.56 -18.16
N GLU A 319 -9.92 1.56 -16.87
CA GLU A 319 -10.57 2.70 -16.23
C GLU A 319 -9.65 3.93 -16.18
N LEU A 320 -8.40 3.72 -15.78
CA LEU A 320 -7.41 4.79 -15.69
C LEU A 320 -7.07 5.39 -17.05
N LEU A 321 -7.00 4.59 -18.12
CA LEU A 321 -6.83 5.09 -19.49
C LEU A 321 -7.97 6.06 -19.88
N ILE A 322 -9.22 5.72 -19.57
CA ILE A 322 -10.37 6.59 -19.84
C ILE A 322 -10.27 7.89 -19.04
N ARG A 323 -9.91 7.82 -17.75
CA ARG A 323 -9.75 8.99 -16.89
C ARG A 323 -8.67 9.95 -17.40
N GLU A 324 -7.53 9.43 -17.83
CA GLU A 324 -6.46 10.27 -18.38
C GLU A 324 -6.82 10.86 -19.75
N LEU A 325 -7.50 10.09 -20.61
CA LEU A 325 -8.02 10.62 -21.88
C LEU A 325 -9.04 11.75 -21.69
N ASP A 326 -9.87 11.67 -20.64
CA ASP A 326 -10.80 12.73 -20.25
C ASP A 326 -10.05 13.96 -19.72
N GLN A 327 -9.06 13.78 -18.84
CA GLN A 327 -8.21 14.86 -18.34
C GLN A 327 -7.44 15.58 -19.46
N GLU A 328 -7.05 14.86 -20.51
CA GLU A 328 -6.40 15.44 -21.69
C GLU A 328 -7.37 16.01 -22.72
N HIS A 329 -8.67 15.78 -22.55
CA HIS A 329 -9.71 16.16 -23.50
C HIS A 329 -9.41 15.61 -24.92
N TYR A 330 -8.84 14.40 -25.01
CA TYR A 330 -8.34 13.87 -26.27
C TYR A 330 -9.47 13.35 -27.17
N ALA A 331 -10.08 14.28 -27.91
CA ALA A 331 -11.27 14.06 -28.72
C ALA A 331 -11.23 12.84 -29.67
N PRO A 332 -10.10 12.44 -30.29
CA PRO A 332 -10.06 11.26 -31.16
C PRO A 332 -10.42 9.94 -30.46
N ALA A 333 -10.27 9.84 -29.13
CA ALA A 333 -10.59 8.62 -28.39
C ALA A 333 -12.10 8.43 -28.09
N ALA A 334 -12.93 9.45 -28.31
CA ALA A 334 -14.35 9.42 -27.94
C ALA A 334 -15.13 8.26 -28.57
N GLN A 335 -14.82 7.91 -29.83
CA GLN A 335 -15.48 6.77 -30.48
C GLN A 335 -15.09 5.44 -29.84
N THR A 336 -13.81 5.24 -29.52
CA THR A 336 -13.34 4.02 -28.85
C THR A 336 -13.94 3.89 -27.45
N ALA A 337 -14.05 5.00 -26.71
CA ALA A 337 -14.72 5.00 -25.40
C ALA A 337 -16.22 4.68 -25.50
N ALA A 338 -16.92 5.18 -26.52
CA ALA A 338 -18.33 4.84 -26.75
C ALA A 338 -18.50 3.35 -27.09
N GLU A 339 -17.64 2.79 -27.94
CA GLU A 339 -17.67 1.36 -28.25
C GLU A 339 -17.34 0.49 -27.04
N LEU A 340 -16.40 0.92 -26.19
CA LEU A 340 -16.08 0.24 -24.94
C LEU A 340 -17.29 0.24 -24.00
N ARG A 341 -17.93 1.39 -23.79
CA ARG A 341 -19.16 1.49 -22.99
C ARG A 341 -20.25 0.55 -23.51
N ASP A 342 -20.55 0.59 -24.80
CA ASP A 342 -21.63 -0.20 -25.39
C ASP A 342 -21.35 -1.70 -25.24
N PHE A 343 -20.09 -2.10 -25.44
CA PHE A 343 -19.66 -3.45 -25.14
C PHE A 343 -19.84 -3.78 -23.65
N TRP A 344 -19.34 -2.93 -22.74
CA TRP A 344 -19.38 -3.15 -21.31
C TRP A 344 -20.80 -3.37 -20.79
N VAL A 345 -21.73 -2.49 -21.18
CA VAL A 345 -23.16 -2.55 -20.82
C VAL A 345 -23.84 -3.80 -21.41
N SER A 346 -23.36 -4.30 -22.55
CA SER A 346 -23.91 -5.52 -23.16
C SER A 346 -23.53 -6.81 -22.43
N GLN A 347 -22.54 -6.78 -21.54
CA GLN A 347 -22.01 -7.96 -20.84
C GLN A 347 -22.54 -8.03 -19.40
N PRO A 348 -23.48 -8.94 -19.07
CA PRO A 348 -24.10 -9.01 -17.73
C PRO A 348 -23.12 -9.32 -16.58
N LEU A 349 -21.95 -9.88 -16.90
CA LEU A 349 -20.90 -10.17 -15.91
C LEU A 349 -19.94 -8.99 -15.69
N LEU A 350 -19.95 -8.01 -16.59
CA LEU A 350 -19.19 -6.75 -16.45
C LEU A 350 -20.07 -5.60 -15.97
N TYR A 351 -21.37 -5.63 -16.27
CA TYR A 351 -22.29 -4.55 -15.94
C TYR A 351 -23.65 -5.08 -15.48
N ASP A 352 -24.02 -4.71 -14.26
CA ASP A 352 -25.39 -4.81 -13.74
C ASP A 352 -25.81 -3.43 -13.18
N PRO A 353 -26.87 -2.80 -13.72
CA PRO A 353 -27.39 -1.53 -13.20
C PRO A 353 -27.67 -1.55 -11.70
N LYS A 354 -28.00 -2.72 -11.13
CA LYS A 354 -28.31 -2.88 -9.71
C LYS A 354 -27.08 -2.74 -8.82
N TRP A 355 -25.87 -2.80 -9.36
CA TRP A 355 -24.63 -2.58 -8.61
C TRP A 355 -24.46 -1.10 -8.23
N GLY A 356 -24.89 -0.17 -9.08
CA GLY A 356 -24.85 1.27 -8.82
C GLY A 356 -25.88 1.78 -7.80
N GLU A 357 -26.90 0.96 -7.46
CA GLU A 357 -27.95 1.32 -6.49
C GLU A 357 -27.60 0.95 -5.04
N ARG A 358 -26.57 0.13 -4.81
CA ARG A 358 -26.16 -0.27 -3.45
C ARG A 358 -25.28 0.80 -2.83
N ASP A 359 -25.71 1.35 -1.68
CA ASP A 359 -24.85 2.20 -0.87
C ASP A 359 -23.79 1.35 -0.15
N LEU A 360 -22.66 1.13 -0.81
CA LEU A 360 -21.55 0.32 -0.29
C LEU A 360 -20.74 1.03 0.82
N ARG A 361 -21.09 2.28 1.15
CA ARG A 361 -20.46 3.05 2.23
C ARG A 361 -20.67 2.45 3.62
N ASN A 362 -21.57 1.48 3.77
CA ASN A 362 -21.93 0.86 5.05
C ASN A 362 -21.64 -0.66 5.14
N GLY A 363 -20.59 -1.16 4.46
CA GLY A 363 -20.06 -2.52 4.73
C GLY A 363 -20.36 -3.57 3.66
N GLY A 364 -20.19 -3.22 2.38
CA GLY A 364 -20.14 -4.20 1.31
C GLY A 364 -18.88 -5.07 1.37
N THR A 365 -18.97 -6.30 0.85
CA THR A 365 -17.79 -7.14 0.62
C THR A 365 -16.85 -6.52 -0.43
N ALA A 366 -15.56 -6.87 -0.42
CA ALA A 366 -14.62 -6.40 -1.45
C ALA A 366 -15.13 -6.68 -2.88
N LEU A 367 -15.78 -7.83 -3.08
CA LEU A 367 -16.41 -8.21 -4.35
C LEU A 367 -17.55 -7.26 -4.75
N GLU A 368 -18.33 -6.76 -3.79
CA GLU A 368 -19.38 -5.78 -4.08
C GLU A 368 -18.81 -4.41 -4.43
N MET A 369 -17.73 -3.99 -3.77
CA MET A 369 -17.00 -2.76 -4.12
C MET A 369 -16.48 -2.82 -5.55
N ILE A 370 -15.82 -3.91 -5.94
CA ILE A 370 -15.28 -4.07 -7.29
C ILE A 370 -16.41 -4.13 -8.34
N ARG A 371 -17.55 -4.74 -8.01
CA ARG A 371 -18.74 -4.72 -8.88
C ARG A 371 -19.28 -3.30 -9.09
N ALA A 372 -19.27 -2.47 -8.05
CA ALA A 372 -19.65 -1.06 -8.20
C ALA A 372 -18.63 -0.26 -9.01
N GLU A 373 -17.33 -0.53 -8.87
CA GLU A 373 -16.29 0.07 -9.73
C GLU A 373 -16.51 -0.32 -11.21
N SER A 374 -16.83 -1.58 -11.48
CA SER A 374 -17.16 -2.05 -12.83
C SER A 374 -18.37 -1.33 -13.44
N PHE A 375 -19.32 -0.89 -12.63
CA PHE A 375 -20.42 -0.02 -13.06
C PHE A 375 -19.93 1.40 -13.41
N GLU A 376 -18.99 1.95 -12.63
CA GLU A 376 -18.45 3.29 -12.85
C GLU A 376 -17.65 3.42 -14.16
N LEU A 377 -17.06 2.34 -14.69
CA LEU A 377 -16.35 2.41 -15.99
C LEU A 377 -17.25 2.88 -17.15
N ALA A 378 -18.47 2.35 -17.25
CA ALA A 378 -19.42 2.77 -18.29
C ALA A 378 -19.79 4.26 -18.15
N LYS A 379 -19.92 4.72 -16.90
CA LYS A 379 -20.20 6.12 -16.57
C LYS A 379 -19.01 7.05 -16.87
N HIS A 380 -17.78 6.62 -16.61
CA HIS A 380 -16.57 7.37 -17.01
C HIS A 380 -16.51 7.52 -18.53
N CYS A 381 -16.77 6.45 -19.30
CA CYS A 381 -16.84 6.53 -20.75
C CYS A 381 -17.91 7.52 -21.22
N ASP A 382 -19.11 7.49 -20.62
CA ASP A 382 -20.19 8.43 -20.94
C ASP A 382 -19.83 9.89 -20.64
N ASN A 383 -19.20 10.14 -19.50
CA ASN A 383 -18.77 11.48 -19.09
C ASN A 383 -17.75 12.03 -20.09
N PHE A 384 -16.73 11.23 -20.42
CA PHE A 384 -15.71 11.60 -21.39
C PHE A 384 -16.32 11.96 -22.77
N VAL A 385 -17.20 11.11 -23.30
CA VAL A 385 -17.87 11.37 -24.58
C VAL A 385 -18.67 12.68 -24.55
N LYS A 386 -19.34 12.98 -23.43
CA LYS A 386 -20.09 14.24 -23.26
C LYS A 386 -19.17 15.45 -23.17
N HIS A 387 -18.07 15.38 -22.42
CA HIS A 387 -17.10 16.47 -22.29
C HIS A 387 -16.49 16.86 -23.65
N VAL A 388 -16.07 15.86 -24.44
CA VAL A 388 -15.53 16.12 -25.79
C VAL A 388 -16.58 16.75 -26.73
N ALA A 389 -17.85 16.37 -26.59
CA ALA A 389 -18.93 16.91 -27.43
C ALA A 389 -19.27 18.38 -27.11
N THR A 390 -19.23 18.77 -25.83
CA THR A 390 -19.51 20.15 -25.42
C THR A 390 -18.40 21.11 -25.86
N GLU A 391 -17.13 20.71 -25.80
CA GLU A 391 -16.00 21.55 -26.25
C GLU A 391 -16.04 21.86 -27.75
N LYS A 392 -16.40 20.88 -28.58
CA LYS A 392 -16.60 21.10 -30.03
C LYS A 392 -17.67 22.15 -30.33
N THR A 393 -18.64 22.29 -29.43
CA THR A 393 -19.72 23.29 -29.56
C THR A 393 -19.24 24.69 -29.17
N HIS A 394 -18.32 24.80 -28.21
CA HIS A 394 -17.73 26.07 -27.79
C HIS A 394 -16.67 26.60 -28.77
N GLN A 395 -15.87 25.73 -29.39
CA GLN A 395 -14.86 26.16 -30.39
C GLN A 395 -15.46 26.61 -31.75
N ARG A 396 -16.74 26.29 -32.00
CA ARG A 396 -17.46 26.65 -33.23
C ARG A 396 -18.30 27.94 -33.09
N ARG A 397 -18.35 28.53 -31.90
CA ARG A 397 -18.97 29.83 -31.61
C ARG A 397 -17.88 30.86 -31.43
#